data_AF-A0A956FAF1-F1
#
_entry.id   AF-A0A956FAF1-F1
#
_cell.length_a   1.000
_cell.length_b   1.000
_cell.length_c   1.000
_cell.angle_alpha   90.00
_cell.angle_beta   90.00
_cell.angle_gamma   90.00
#
_symmetry.space_group_name_H-M   'P 1'
#
loop_
_entity.id
_entity.type
_entity.pdbx_description
1 polymer ?
#
loop_
_entity_poly.entity_id
_entity_poly.type
_entity_poly.pdbx_seq_one_letter_code
_entity_poly.pdbx_strand_id
1 'polypeptide(L)'
;MSPSERETSSLGAAAQRAWAELRQRLRDAGAEGFARVEEPGVVEGLQQAWAAFVGAGGRLGTRPGEHDGFAQGLERLPGLGRHDRSVVIALGIRLCMAWEGQPRPPAARPKPGAPRHRAAGAAAAAS
;
A
#
# COMPACT_ATOMS: atom_id res chain seq x y z
N MET A 1 -20.52 16.56 -15.35
CA MET A 1 -19.82 15.68 -14.39
C MET A 1 -19.47 14.39 -15.12
N SER A 2 -18.18 14.12 -15.31
CA SER A 2 -17.72 12.97 -16.10
C SER A 2 -17.59 11.73 -15.21
N PRO A 3 -18.02 10.53 -15.66
CA PRO A 3 -17.89 9.29 -14.90
C PRO A 3 -16.44 8.96 -14.50
N SER A 4 -15.45 9.45 -15.26
CA SER A 4 -14.02 9.24 -15.01
C SER A 4 -13.47 9.87 -13.72
N GLU A 5 -14.14 10.85 -13.11
CA GLU A 5 -13.70 11.43 -11.82
C GLU A 5 -14.17 10.61 -10.59
N ARG A 6 -15.19 9.76 -10.76
CA ARG A 6 -15.70 8.89 -9.69
C ARG A 6 -14.81 7.66 -9.48
N GLU A 7 -14.24 7.12 -10.55
CA GLU A 7 -13.36 5.95 -10.48
C GLU A 7 -12.00 6.28 -9.85
N THR A 8 -11.44 7.46 -10.09
CA THR A 8 -10.18 7.89 -9.47
C THR A 8 -10.30 8.15 -7.96
N SER A 9 -11.51 8.46 -7.47
CA SER A 9 -11.78 8.65 -6.03
C SER A 9 -12.14 7.35 -5.30
N SER A 10 -12.69 6.36 -5.99
CA SER A 10 -13.16 5.09 -5.41
C SER A 10 -12.00 4.21 -4.90
N LEU A 11 -10.93 4.09 -5.69
CA LEU A 11 -9.69 3.40 -5.29
C LEU A 11 -9.14 3.96 -3.97
N GLY A 12 -9.26 5.27 -3.77
CA GLY A 12 -8.85 5.91 -2.52
C GLY A 12 -9.72 5.55 -1.32
N ALA A 13 -11.05 5.48 -1.45
CA ALA A 13 -11.95 5.21 -0.32
C ALA A 13 -12.05 3.72 0.02
N ALA A 14 -12.03 2.84 -0.99
CA ALA A 14 -12.00 1.40 -0.78
C ALA A 14 -10.67 0.96 -0.12
N ALA A 15 -9.53 1.44 -0.62
CA ALA A 15 -8.23 1.14 -0.02
C ALA A 15 -8.10 1.68 1.41
N GLN A 16 -8.64 2.87 1.70
CA GLN A 16 -8.65 3.42 3.06
C GLN A 16 -9.48 2.57 4.03
N ARG A 17 -10.67 2.12 3.62
CA ARG A 17 -11.50 1.24 4.47
C ARG A 17 -10.83 -0.11 4.71
N ALA A 18 -10.32 -0.73 3.64
CA ALA A 18 -9.61 -2.00 3.75
C ALA A 18 -8.31 -1.88 4.56
N TRP A 19 -7.60 -0.76 4.45
CA TRP A 19 -6.43 -0.46 5.28
C TRP A 19 -6.80 -0.31 6.75
N ALA A 20 -7.89 0.42 7.06
CA ALA A 20 -8.35 0.59 8.43
C ALA A 20 -8.73 -0.76 9.07
N GLU A 21 -9.41 -1.63 8.31
CA GLU A 21 -9.70 -3.00 8.74
C GLU A 21 -8.42 -3.82 8.98
N LEU A 22 -7.50 -3.83 8.01
CA LEU A 22 -6.22 -4.52 8.13
C LEU A 22 -5.44 -4.05 9.36
N ARG A 23 -5.35 -2.74 9.58
CA ARG A 23 -4.71 -2.14 10.75
C ARG A 23 -5.38 -2.56 12.04
N GLN A 24 -6.71 -2.58 12.09
CA GLN A 24 -7.43 -2.99 13.28
C GLN A 24 -7.15 -4.46 13.60
N ARG A 25 -7.26 -5.35 12.61
CA ARG A 25 -6.96 -6.79 12.80
C ARG A 25 -5.51 -7.04 13.21
N LEU A 26 -4.55 -6.29 12.66
CA LEU A 26 -3.15 -6.37 13.06
C LEU A 26 -2.94 -5.95 14.52
N ARG A 27 -3.65 -4.91 14.97
CA ARG A 27 -3.61 -4.48 16.38
C ARG A 27 -4.26 -5.50 17.30
N ASP A 28 -5.39 -6.08 16.89
CA ASP A 28 -6.07 -7.10 17.67
C ASP A 28 -5.20 -8.36 17.78
N ALA A 29 -4.58 -8.80 16.69
CA ALA A 29 -3.64 -9.92 16.69
C ALA A 29 -2.37 -9.63 17.52
N GLY A 30 -1.93 -8.37 17.56
CA GLY A 30 -0.79 -7.90 18.36
C GLY A 30 -1.12 -7.58 19.82
N ALA A 31 -2.41 -7.57 20.19
CA ALA A 31 -2.83 -7.32 21.57
C ALA A 31 -2.32 -8.43 22.50
N GLU A 32 -2.23 -8.11 23.79
CA GLU A 32 -1.83 -9.07 24.84
C GLU A 32 -0.49 -9.76 24.53
N GLY A 33 0.47 -9.02 23.95
CA GLY A 33 1.78 -9.56 23.59
C GLY A 33 1.70 -10.64 22.50
N PHE A 34 0.87 -10.42 21.48
CA PHE A 34 0.65 -11.32 20.34
C PHE A 34 0.00 -12.66 20.70
N ALA A 35 -0.59 -12.82 21.90
CA ALA A 35 -1.26 -14.06 22.28
C ALA A 35 -2.46 -14.38 21.37
N ARG A 36 -3.16 -13.34 20.90
CA ARG A 36 -4.38 -13.50 20.08
C ARG A 36 -4.12 -14.04 18.67
N VAL A 37 -2.87 -14.04 18.19
CA VAL A 37 -2.53 -14.59 16.86
C VAL A 37 -2.77 -16.10 16.76
N GLU A 38 -2.87 -16.79 17.89
CA GLU A 38 -3.13 -18.23 17.97
C GLU A 38 -4.63 -18.54 18.05
N GLU A 39 -5.48 -17.52 18.19
CA GLU A 39 -6.92 -17.71 18.23
C GLU A 39 -7.47 -18.15 16.86
N PRO A 40 -8.43 -19.09 16.84
CA PRO A 40 -9.08 -19.52 15.61
C PRO A 40 -9.66 -18.33 14.82
N GLY A 41 -9.39 -18.30 13.51
CA GLY A 41 -9.94 -17.29 12.60
C GLY A 41 -9.20 -15.95 12.58
N VAL A 42 -8.27 -15.68 13.50
CA VAL A 42 -7.48 -14.41 13.47
C VAL A 42 -6.59 -14.34 12.24
N VAL A 43 -5.87 -15.43 11.95
CA VAL A 43 -4.97 -15.51 10.78
C VAL A 43 -5.75 -15.41 9.47
N GLU A 44 -6.85 -16.15 9.35
CA GLU A 44 -7.71 -16.11 8.16
C GLU A 44 -8.29 -14.70 7.97
N GLY A 45 -8.76 -14.08 9.05
CA GLY A 45 -9.25 -12.72 9.04
C GLY A 45 -8.23 -11.68 8.59
N LEU A 46 -6.97 -11.83 9.02
CA LEU A 46 -5.86 -10.99 8.56
C LEU A 46 -5.58 -11.17 7.07
N GLN A 47 -5.57 -12.42 6.59
CA GLN A 47 -5.37 -12.73 5.17
C GLN A 47 -6.50 -12.15 4.30
N GLN A 48 -7.75 -12.23 4.76
CA GLN A 48 -8.90 -11.64 4.08
C GLN A 48 -8.80 -10.10 4.02
N ALA A 49 -8.47 -9.44 5.14
CA ALA A 49 -8.30 -7.99 5.16
C ALA A 49 -7.13 -7.52 4.30
N TRP A 50 -6.04 -8.29 4.26
CA TRP A 50 -4.92 -8.04 3.35
C TRP A 50 -5.35 -8.15 1.88
N ALA A 51 -6.03 -9.24 1.51
CA ALA A 51 -6.53 -9.44 0.16
C ALA A 51 -7.49 -8.32 -0.27
N ALA A 52 -8.38 -7.88 0.62
CA ALA A 52 -9.27 -6.74 0.38
C ALA A 52 -8.49 -5.44 0.16
N PHE A 53 -7.43 -5.19 0.94
CA PHE A 53 -6.57 -4.01 0.78
C PHE A 53 -5.83 -4.02 -0.55
N VAL A 54 -5.16 -5.12 -0.90
CA VAL A 54 -4.44 -5.27 -2.18
C VAL A 54 -5.41 -5.23 -3.37
N GLY A 55 -6.56 -5.90 -3.27
CA GLY A 55 -7.61 -5.88 -4.30
C GLY A 55 -8.20 -4.48 -4.53
N ALA A 56 -8.20 -3.63 -3.50
CA ALA A 56 -8.55 -2.22 -3.61
C ALA A 56 -7.38 -1.32 -4.10
N GLY A 57 -6.28 -1.91 -4.59
CA GLY A 57 -5.10 -1.20 -5.08
C GLY A 57 -4.18 -0.65 -3.98
N GLY A 58 -4.37 -1.10 -2.73
CA GLY A 58 -3.56 -0.72 -1.59
C GLY A 58 -2.15 -1.28 -1.64
N ARG A 59 -1.16 -0.46 -1.30
CA ARG A 59 0.24 -0.88 -1.19
C ARG A 59 0.86 -0.38 0.11
N LEU A 60 1.32 -1.32 0.94
CA LEU A 60 2.13 -1.05 2.12
C LEU A 60 3.63 -1.06 1.80
N GLY A 61 4.41 -0.38 2.62
CA GLY A 61 5.88 -0.32 2.51
C GLY A 61 6.39 0.92 1.79
N THR A 62 7.54 1.40 2.24
CA THR A 62 8.27 2.53 1.64
C THR A 62 9.57 2.07 0.99
N ARG A 63 10.04 0.88 1.34
CA ARG A 63 11.26 0.27 0.80
C ARG A 63 10.92 -0.86 -0.18
N PRO A 64 11.78 -1.11 -1.18
CA PRO A 64 11.64 -2.26 -2.06
C PRO A 64 11.53 -3.57 -1.27
N GLY A 65 10.60 -4.44 -1.65
CA GLY A 65 10.44 -5.77 -1.05
C GLY A 65 9.71 -5.82 0.29
N GLU A 66 9.42 -4.69 0.96
CA GLU A 66 8.65 -4.71 2.22
C GLU A 66 7.23 -5.23 2.02
N HIS A 67 6.58 -4.81 0.93
CA HIS A 67 5.25 -5.24 0.55
C HIS A 67 5.21 -6.77 0.33
N ASP A 68 6.10 -7.26 -0.52
CA ASP A 68 6.14 -8.66 -0.93
C ASP A 68 6.59 -9.57 0.21
N GLY A 69 7.53 -9.10 1.04
CA GLY A 69 7.98 -9.80 2.24
C GLY A 69 6.86 -9.93 3.28
N PHE A 70 6.04 -8.89 3.46
CA PHE A 70 4.86 -8.98 4.33
C PHE A 70 3.80 -9.92 3.74
N ALA A 71 3.52 -9.84 2.44
CA ALA A 71 2.58 -10.73 1.76
C ALA A 71 2.98 -12.20 1.94
N GLN A 72 4.23 -12.55 1.66
CA GLN A 72 4.75 -13.91 1.83
C GLN A 72 4.72 -14.36 3.30
N GLY A 73 5.04 -13.47 4.24
CA GLY A 73 4.94 -13.75 5.67
C GLY A 73 3.51 -14.07 6.10
N LEU A 74 2.53 -13.33 5.56
CA LEU A 74 1.12 -13.49 5.86
C LEU A 74 0.55 -14.79 5.28
N GLU A 75 0.97 -15.20 4.08
CA GLU A 75 0.60 -16.49 3.48
C GLU A 75 1.12 -17.67 4.30
N ARG A 76 2.32 -17.55 4.86
CA ARG A 76 2.97 -18.63 5.64
C ARG A 76 2.51 -18.68 7.09
N LEU A 77 1.86 -17.62 7.58
CA LEU A 77 1.48 -17.43 8.98
C LEU A 77 0.79 -18.64 9.65
N PRO A 78 -0.12 -19.39 8.98
CA PRO A 78 -0.71 -20.61 9.54
C PRO A 78 0.32 -21.68 9.94
N GLY A 79 1.42 -21.80 9.19
CA GLY A 79 2.48 -22.80 9.43
C GLY A 79 3.66 -22.31 10.28
N LEU A 80 3.66 -21.05 10.69
CA LEU A 80 4.75 -20.45 11.48
C LEU A 80 4.60 -20.74 12.98
N GLY A 81 5.73 -20.76 13.69
CA GLY A 81 5.75 -20.76 15.16
C GLY A 81 5.35 -19.40 15.74
N ARG A 82 5.00 -19.35 17.03
CA ARG A 82 4.52 -18.13 17.72
C ARG A 82 5.46 -16.93 17.56
N HIS A 83 6.77 -17.16 17.65
CA HIS A 83 7.77 -16.09 17.49
C HIS A 83 7.71 -15.48 16.08
N ASP A 84 7.77 -16.31 15.05
CA ASP A 84 7.74 -15.87 13.66
C ASP A 84 6.41 -15.19 13.29
N ARG A 85 5.29 -15.72 13.80
CA ARG A 85 3.98 -15.05 13.66
C ARG A 85 4.01 -13.64 14.23
N SER A 86 4.55 -13.47 15.44
CA SER A 86 4.67 -12.16 16.09
C SER A 86 5.52 -11.18 15.27
N VAL A 87 6.60 -11.66 14.65
CA VAL A 87 7.44 -10.85 13.75
C VAL A 87 6.65 -10.37 12.53
N VAL A 88 5.86 -11.24 11.91
CA VAL A 88 5.02 -10.86 10.76
C VAL A 88 3.96 -9.83 11.15
N ILE A 89 3.29 -10.03 12.30
CA ILE A 89 2.29 -9.07 12.80
C ILE A 89 2.93 -7.71 13.12
N ALA A 90 4.07 -7.71 13.83
CA ALA A 90 4.80 -6.48 14.15
C ALA A 90 5.26 -5.74 12.89
N LEU A 91 5.73 -6.47 11.87
CA LEU A 91 6.03 -5.90 10.56
C LEU A 91 4.79 -5.24 9.94
N GLY A 92 3.65 -5.94 9.92
CA GLY A 92 2.38 -5.40 9.40
C GLY A 92 1.98 -4.10 10.09
N ILE A 93 2.02 -4.06 11.43
CA ILE A 93 1.70 -2.85 12.22
C ILE A 93 2.61 -1.70 11.81
N ARG A 94 3.93 -1.93 11.75
CA ARG A 94 4.91 -0.90 11.34
C ARG A 94 4.60 -0.36 9.94
N LEU A 95 4.27 -1.24 8.99
CA LEU A 95 3.96 -0.85 7.62
C LEU A 95 2.64 -0.05 7.54
N CYS A 96 1.63 -0.42 8.32
CA CYS A 96 0.37 0.34 8.42
C CYS A 96 0.60 1.75 8.98
N MET A 97 1.44 1.92 10.00
CA MET A 97 1.79 3.23 10.55
C MET A 97 2.57 4.10 9.55
N ALA A 98 3.44 3.51 8.73
CA ALA A 98 4.14 4.23 7.67
C ALA A 98 3.20 4.71 6.55
N TRP A 99 2.14 3.94 6.28
CA TRP A 99 1.11 4.30 5.29
C TRP A 99 0.25 5.49 5.74
N GLU A 100 0.02 5.65 7.05
CA GLU A 100 -0.69 6.80 7.67
C GLU A 100 0.02 8.15 7.40
N GLY A 101 1.32 8.12 7.10
CA GLY A 101 2.14 9.30 6.81
C GLY A 101 2.15 9.77 5.35
N GLN A 102 1.40 9.14 4.43
CA GLN A 102 1.40 9.55 3.01
C GLN A 102 0.34 10.60 2.67
N PRO A 103 0.71 11.78 2.13
CA PRO A 103 -0.22 12.57 1.34
C PRO A 103 -0.51 11.82 0.04
N ARG A 104 -1.80 11.60 -0.24
CA ARG A 104 -2.31 11.07 -1.52
C ARG A 104 -1.62 11.77 -2.70
N PRO A 105 -1.26 11.07 -3.79
CA PRO A 105 -0.93 11.77 -5.02
C PRO A 105 -2.22 12.38 -5.61
N PRO A 106 -2.32 13.70 -5.84
CA PRO A 106 -3.17 14.21 -6.91
C PRO A 106 -2.45 13.99 -8.25
N ALA A 107 -3.21 13.48 -9.21
CA ALA A 107 -2.77 13.09 -10.54
C ALA A 107 -2.10 14.22 -11.33
N ALA A 108 -1.08 13.87 -12.11
CA ALA A 108 -0.60 14.71 -13.21
C ALA A 108 -0.48 13.89 -14.51
N ARG A 109 -1.58 13.83 -15.27
CA ARG A 109 -1.52 13.97 -16.73
C ARG A 109 -2.33 15.20 -17.06
N PRO A 110 -1.75 16.22 -17.72
CA PRO A 110 -1.80 16.27 -19.19
C PRO A 110 -0.54 16.99 -19.80
N LYS A 111 -0.21 17.09 -21.09
CA LYS A 111 -0.85 16.91 -22.41
C LYS A 111 0.21 16.40 -23.43
N PRO A 112 -0.17 15.68 -24.50
CA PRO A 112 0.68 15.60 -25.70
C PRO A 112 0.69 16.98 -26.36
N GLY A 113 1.81 17.70 -26.28
CA GLY A 113 1.88 19.05 -26.86
C GLY A 113 3.14 19.86 -26.62
N ALA A 114 4.26 19.25 -26.23
CA ALA A 114 5.55 19.93 -26.23
C ALA A 114 6.39 19.40 -27.39
N PRO A 115 6.47 20.09 -28.54
CA PRO A 115 7.50 19.80 -29.52
C PRO A 115 8.86 20.02 -28.84
N ARG A 116 9.62 18.93 -28.78
CA ARG A 116 11.00 18.88 -28.31
C ARG A 116 11.92 19.39 -29.43
N HIS A 117 12.73 20.40 -29.08
CA HIS A 117 14.00 20.79 -29.70
C HIS A 117 14.04 21.23 -31.17
N ARG A 118 14.45 22.49 -31.37
CA ARG A 118 15.66 22.79 -32.15
C ARG A 118 16.26 24.13 -31.71
N ALA A 119 17.15 24.09 -30.73
CA ALA A 119 18.23 25.07 -30.66
C ALA A 119 19.36 24.53 -31.56
N ALA A 120 19.33 24.90 -32.83
CA ALA A 120 20.48 24.81 -33.71
C ALA A 120 21.01 26.23 -33.86
N GLY A 121 22.19 26.48 -33.33
CA GLY A 121 22.91 27.73 -33.59
C GLY A 121 23.36 27.80 -35.05
N ALA A 122 23.51 29.02 -35.56
CA ALA A 122 24.74 29.50 -36.18
C ALA A 122 24.54 30.91 -36.74
N ALA A 123 25.61 31.69 -36.61
CA ALA A 123 25.85 33.05 -37.08
C ALA A 123 25.42 33.36 -38.53
N ALA A 124 25.08 34.64 -38.78
CA ALA A 124 25.73 35.44 -39.82
C ALA A 124 25.37 36.92 -39.65
N ALA A 125 26.33 37.78 -40.00
CA ALA A 125 26.37 39.22 -39.84
C ALA A 125 25.50 39.99 -40.85
N ALA A 126 25.20 41.25 -40.55
CA ALA A 126 25.56 42.40 -41.40
C ALA A 126 25.16 43.71 -40.73
N SER A 127 26.08 44.67 -40.81
CA SER A 127 25.87 46.11 -40.63
C SER A 127 25.05 46.71 -41.76
#